data_AF-A0A7S2VX56-F1
#
_entry.id   AF-A0A7S2VX56-F1
#
_cell.length_a   1.000
_cell.length_b   1.000
_cell.length_c   1.000
_cell.angle_alpha   90.00
_cell.angle_beta   90.00
_cell.angle_gamma   90.00
#
_symmetry.space_group_name_H-M   'P 1'
#
loop_
_entity.id
_entity.type
_entity.pdbx_description
1 polymer ?
#
loop_
_entity_poly.entity_id
_entity_poly.type
_entity_poly.pdbx_seq_one_letter_code
_entity_poly.pdbx_strand_id
1 'polypeptide(L)'
;SSGSVYGEASMTADGAPMASRVGDGTDHPTSTYAATKRSSELLAKAHVATHASAGAGGASVIVARIFTVFGPCGRPDMAVWRFIKQLTSGARLTRFGNGQSTWR
;
A
#
# COMPACT_ATOMS: atom_id res chain seq x y z
N SER A 1 4.76 -5.56 -2.70
CA SER A 1 4.39 -4.17 -2.96
C SER A 1 3.39 -3.70 -1.90
N SER A 2 2.65 -2.61 -2.10
CA SER A 2 1.57 -2.09 -1.23
C SER A 2 0.66 -1.16 -2.01
N GLY A 3 -0.57 -0.92 -1.54
CA GLY A 3 -1.52 0.02 -2.15
C GLY A 3 -1.02 1.47 -2.24
N SER A 4 0.02 1.83 -1.48
CA SER A 4 0.64 3.16 -1.51
C SER A 4 1.26 3.52 -2.87
N VAL A 5 1.57 2.54 -3.74
CA VAL A 5 2.13 2.81 -5.08
C VAL A 5 1.14 3.54 -6.00
N TYR A 6 -0.15 3.48 -5.69
CA TYR A 6 -1.22 4.16 -6.41
C TYR A 6 -1.43 5.61 -5.97
N GLY A 7 -0.61 6.18 -5.08
CA GLY A 7 -0.70 7.59 -4.67
C GLY A 7 -1.98 7.98 -3.93
N GLU A 8 -2.50 9.18 -4.20
CA GLU A 8 -3.74 9.75 -3.61
C GLU A 8 -4.99 9.37 -4.41
N ALA A 9 -6.11 9.07 -3.73
CA ALA A 9 -7.32 8.56 -4.39
C ALA A 9 -7.95 9.65 -5.26
N SER A 10 -8.30 9.31 -6.49
CA SER A 10 -9.25 10.12 -7.25
C SER A 10 -10.58 10.17 -6.52
N MET A 11 -11.27 11.30 -6.59
CA MET A 11 -12.57 11.48 -5.97
C MET A 11 -13.68 11.35 -7.03
N THR A 12 -14.82 10.79 -6.67
CA THR A 12 -16.04 10.85 -7.47
C THR A 12 -16.56 12.29 -7.51
N ALA A 13 -17.48 12.58 -8.42
CA ALA A 13 -18.16 13.88 -8.48
C ALA A 13 -18.86 14.25 -7.16
N ASP A 14 -19.34 13.24 -6.43
CA ASP A 14 -19.99 13.39 -5.13
C ASP A 14 -19.00 13.49 -3.95
N GLY A 15 -17.69 13.55 -4.22
CA GLY A 15 -16.64 13.73 -3.22
C GLY A 15 -16.22 12.46 -2.47
N ALA A 16 -16.63 11.27 -2.94
CA ALA A 16 -16.22 10.00 -2.34
C ALA A 16 -14.90 9.50 -2.95
N PRO A 17 -14.00 8.87 -2.16
CA PRO A 17 -12.77 8.30 -2.70
C PRO A 17 -13.07 7.10 -3.61
N MET A 18 -12.46 7.08 -4.79
CA MET A 18 -12.52 5.96 -5.72
C MET A 18 -11.50 4.88 -5.32
N ALA A 19 -11.94 3.62 -5.29
CA ALA A 19 -11.09 2.48 -5.02
C ALA A 19 -10.07 2.28 -6.16
N SER A 20 -8.80 2.06 -5.80
CA SER A 20 -7.76 1.82 -6.78
C SER A 20 -7.94 0.47 -7.47
N ARG A 21 -7.69 0.44 -8.78
CA ARG A 21 -7.75 -0.76 -9.63
C ARG A 21 -6.35 -1.17 -10.05
N VAL A 22 -6.19 -2.44 -10.41
CA VAL A 22 -4.88 -3.02 -10.83
C VAL A 22 -4.27 -2.26 -12.01
N GLY A 23 -5.11 -1.71 -12.90
CA GLY A 23 -4.68 -0.93 -14.07
C GLY A 23 -4.37 0.54 -13.80
N ASP A 24 -4.57 1.04 -12.57
CA ASP A 24 -4.32 2.45 -12.27
C ASP A 24 -2.82 2.78 -12.34
N GLY A 25 -2.52 3.99 -12.79
CA GLY A 25 -1.15 4.48 -12.96
C GLY A 25 -0.36 4.49 -11.64
N THR A 26 0.93 4.17 -11.72
CA THR A 26 1.81 4.06 -10.54
C THR A 26 3.18 4.72 -10.74
N ASP A 27 3.26 5.65 -11.69
CA ASP A 27 4.54 6.22 -12.14
C ASP A 27 4.85 7.57 -11.46
N HIS A 28 3.93 8.07 -10.62
CA HIS A 28 4.08 9.30 -9.83
C HIS A 28 3.93 9.01 -8.33
N PRO A 29 4.94 8.41 -7.68
CA PRO A 29 4.87 8.10 -6.26
C PRO A 29 4.84 9.37 -5.40
N THR A 30 3.94 9.42 -4.42
CA THR A 30 3.74 10.59 -3.54
C THR A 30 4.63 10.60 -2.29
N SER A 31 5.42 9.53 -2.07
CA SER A 31 6.35 9.42 -0.95
C SER A 31 7.58 8.58 -1.32
N THR A 32 8.67 8.76 -0.58
CA THR A 32 9.88 7.93 -0.72
C THR A 32 9.57 6.44 -0.47
N TYR A 33 8.72 6.15 0.51
CA TYR A 33 8.23 4.79 0.76
C TYR A 33 7.52 4.21 -0.48
N ALA A 34 6.56 4.94 -1.06
CA ALA A 34 5.86 4.50 -2.27
C ALA A 34 6.81 4.32 -3.46
N ALA A 35 7.77 5.23 -3.63
CA ALA A 35 8.78 5.15 -4.68
C ALA A 35 9.63 3.87 -4.56
N THR A 36 10.14 3.56 -3.35
CA THR A 36 10.92 2.33 -3.14
C THR A 36 10.12 1.06 -3.42
N LYS A 37 8.84 1.03 -3.02
CA LYS A 37 7.94 -0.10 -3.33
C LYS A 37 7.74 -0.26 -4.83
N ARG A 38 7.51 0.84 -5.55
CA ARG A 38 7.35 0.82 -7.00
C ARG A 38 8.62 0.38 -7.72
N SER A 39 9.77 0.90 -7.33
CA SER A 39 11.07 0.50 -7.88
C SER A 39 11.34 -0.99 -7.68
N SER A 40 10.96 -1.56 -6.53
CA SER A 40 11.06 -3.00 -6.28
C SER A 40 10.20 -3.84 -7.24
N GLU A 41 8.99 -3.36 -7.61
CA GLU A 41 8.17 -4.03 -8.63
C GLU A 41 8.86 -4.04 -10.00
N LEU A 42 9.41 -2.89 -10.39
CA LEU A 42 10.10 -2.73 -11.68
C LEU A 42 11.36 -3.59 -11.73
N LEU A 43 12.14 -3.61 -10.65
CA LEU A 43 13.34 -4.43 -10.54
C LEU A 43 13.01 -5.92 -10.69
N ALA A 44 11.98 -6.41 -10.01
CA ALA A 44 11.58 -7.82 -10.09
C ALA A 44 11.09 -8.20 -11.49
N LYS A 45 10.33 -7.32 -12.15
CA LYS A 45 9.90 -7.52 -13.55
C LYS A 45 11.06 -7.49 -14.52
N ALA A 46 11.98 -6.54 -14.38
CA ALA A 46 13.17 -6.43 -15.22
C ALA A 46 14.07 -7.66 -15.08
N HIS A 47 14.32 -8.09 -13.84
CA HIS A 47 15.11 -9.30 -13.56
C HIS A 47 14.53 -10.54 -14.23
N VAL A 48 13.22 -10.76 -14.12
CA VAL A 48 12.55 -11.86 -14.82
C VAL A 48 12.68 -11.70 -16.33
N ALA A 49 12.45 -10.51 -16.90
CA ALA A 49 12.55 -10.31 -18.34
C ALA A 49 13.96 -10.58 -18.90
N THR A 50 15.01 -10.21 -18.18
CA THR A 50 16.41 -10.41 -18.61
C THR A 50 16.89 -11.86 -18.44
N HIS A 51 16.35 -12.61 -17.49
CA HIS A 51 16.78 -13.99 -17.23
C HIS A 51 15.85 -15.06 -17.81
N ALA A 52 14.57 -14.76 -18.03
CA ALA A 52 13.63 -15.66 -18.71
C ALA A 52 13.93 -15.78 -20.21
N SER A 53 14.61 -14.80 -20.81
CA SER A 53 15.09 -14.85 -22.20
C SER A 53 16.37 -15.69 -22.37
N ALA A 54 16.99 -16.15 -21.29
CA ALA A 54 18.31 -16.80 -21.30
C ALA A 54 18.29 -18.34 -21.16
N GLY A 55 17.16 -19.01 -21.46
CA GLY A 55 17.08 -20.48 -21.48
C GLY A 55 17.08 -21.17 -20.11
N ALA A 56 17.17 -20.41 -19.00
CA ALA A 56 16.91 -20.92 -17.66
C ALA A 56 15.39 -21.03 -17.46
N GLY A 57 14.90 -22.22 -17.05
CA GLY A 57 13.49 -22.52 -16.84
C GLY A 57 12.70 -21.34 -16.26
N GLY A 58 11.74 -20.84 -17.03
CA GLY A 58 11.17 -19.50 -16.89
C GLY A 58 10.72 -19.16 -15.49
N ALA A 59 11.43 -18.23 -14.85
CA ALA A 59 10.97 -17.61 -13.62
C ALA A 59 9.78 -16.68 -13.95
N SER A 60 8.73 -16.73 -13.14
CA SER A 60 7.60 -15.79 -13.22
C SER A 60 7.56 -14.90 -11.98
N VAL A 61 7.20 -13.63 -12.13
CA VAL A 61 6.97 -12.73 -11.01
C VAL A 61 5.51 -12.31 -10.93
N ILE A 62 4.92 -12.40 -9.74
CA ILE A 62 3.60 -11.88 -9.42
C ILE A 62 3.77 -10.76 -8.40
N VAL A 63 3.17 -9.61 -8.68
CA VAL A 63 3.20 -8.44 -7.79
C VAL A 63 1.83 -8.23 -7.18
N ALA A 64 1.70 -8.53 -5.89
CA ALA A 64 0.52 -8.19 -5.11
C ALA A 64 0.67 -6.80 -4.47
N ARG A 65 -0.35 -5.96 -4.65
CA ARG A 65 -0.50 -4.64 -4.02
C ARG A 65 -1.65 -4.72 -3.04
N ILE A 66 -1.34 -4.99 -1.77
CA ILE A 66 -2.32 -5.11 -0.69
C ILE A 66 -2.48 -3.78 0.06
N PHE A 67 -3.66 -3.59 0.63
CA PHE A 67 -3.99 -2.45 1.48
C PHE A 67 -3.66 -2.75 2.95
N THR A 68 -4.00 -1.82 3.84
CA THR A 68 -3.75 -1.97 5.27
C THR A 68 -4.41 -3.24 5.81
N VAL A 69 -3.58 -4.20 6.23
CA VAL A 69 -4.04 -5.46 6.83
C VAL A 69 -4.12 -5.29 8.35
N PHE A 70 -5.16 -5.87 8.96
CA PHE A 70 -5.31 -6.00 10.41
C PHE A 70 -5.72 -7.43 10.76
N GLY A 71 -5.39 -7.88 11.96
CA GLY A 71 -5.64 -9.25 12.42
C GLY A 71 -4.62 -9.70 13.47
N PRO A 72 -4.68 -10.97 13.91
CA PRO A 72 -3.73 -11.56 14.85
C PRO A 72 -2.28 -11.29 14.44
N CYS A 73 -1.40 -11.10 15.43
CA CYS A 73 0.02 -10.75 15.22
C CYS A 73 0.26 -9.43 14.46
N GLY A 74 -0.74 -8.54 14.39
CA GLY A 74 -0.56 -7.22 13.83
C GLY A 74 0.38 -6.36 14.69
N ARG A 75 1.05 -5.38 14.07
CA ARG A 75 2.00 -4.55 14.80
C ARG A 75 1.26 -3.62 15.80
N PRO A 76 1.75 -3.51 17.05
CA PRO A 76 1.07 -2.76 18.10
C PRO A 76 1.08 -1.24 17.89
N ASP A 77 1.94 -0.73 16.99
CA ASP A 77 2.07 0.69 16.65
C ASP A 77 1.10 1.15 15.54
N MET A 78 0.40 0.23 14.88
CA MET A 78 -0.57 0.57 13.84
C MET A 78 -1.85 1.20 14.42
N ALA A 79 -2.47 2.08 13.63
CA ALA A 79 -3.63 2.87 14.04
C ALA A 79 -4.73 2.03 14.71
N VAL A 80 -5.13 0.92 14.07
CA VAL A 80 -6.18 0.01 14.59
C VAL A 80 -5.85 -0.49 16.00
N TRP A 81 -4.62 -1.00 16.21
CA TRP A 81 -4.19 -1.51 17.51
C TRP A 81 -4.04 -0.43 18.56
N ARG A 82 -3.55 0.75 18.17
CA ARG A 82 -3.44 1.91 19.07
C ARG A 82 -4.81 2.38 19.54
N PHE A 83 -5.79 2.45 18.63
CA PHE A 83 -7.15 2.84 18.98
C PHE A 83 -7.81 1.81 19.90
N ILE A 84 -7.72 0.52 19.58
CA ILE A 84 -8.25 -0.54 20.44
C ILE A 84 -7.62 -0.46 21.84
N LYS A 85 -6.30 -0.34 21.93
CA LYS A 85 -5.59 -0.23 23.21
C LYS A 85 -6.02 1.00 24.00
N GLN A 86 -6.13 2.16 23.35
CA GLN A 86 -6.52 3.40 24.00
C GLN A 86 -7.98 3.36 24.49
N LEU A 87 -8.89 2.81 23.69
CA LEU A 87 -10.30 2.65 24.08
C LEU A 87 -10.45 1.69 25.26
N THR A 88 -9.82 0.51 25.18
CA THR A 88 -9.93 -0.52 26.23
C THR A 88 -9.26 -0.11 27.53
N SER A 89 -8.23 0.75 27.50
CA SER A 89 -7.58 1.27 28.70
C SER A 89 -8.17 2.58 29.22
N GLY A 90 -9.24 3.11 28.62
CA GLY A 90 -9.80 4.42 28.96
C GLY A 90 -8.86 5.61 28.69
N ALA A 91 -7.84 5.43 27.84
CA ALA A 91 -6.90 6.48 27.47
C ALA A 91 -7.45 7.36 26.34
N ARG A 92 -6.96 8.60 26.28
CA ARG A 92 -7.33 9.54 25.21
C ARG A 92 -6.89 9.03 23.84
N LEU A 93 -7.80 9.07 22.87
CA LEU A 93 -7.50 8.76 21.48
C LEU A 93 -6.51 9.77 20.88
N THR A 94 -5.42 9.27 20.31
CA THR A 94 -4.45 10.12 19.60
C THR A 94 -4.84 10.24 18.13
N ARG A 95 -5.21 11.44 17.69
CA ARG A 95 -5.47 11.75 16.28
C ARG A 95 -4.25 12.43 15.66
N PHE A 96 -3.80 11.93 14.51
CA PHE A 96 -2.79 12.60 13.69
C PHE A 96 -3.49 13.42 12.60
N GLY A 97 -3.01 14.64 12.37
CA GLY A 97 -3.61 15.56 11.41
C GLY A 97 -5.05 15.95 11.75
N ASN A 98 -5.84 16.19 10.71
CA ASN A 98 -7.23 16.64 10.81
C ASN A 98 -8.26 15.49 10.83
N GLY A 99 -7.82 14.23 10.71
CA GLY A 99 -8.70 13.06 10.68
C GLY A 99 -9.44 12.83 9.37
N GLN A 100 -9.08 13.54 8.30
CA GLN A 100 -9.68 13.35 6.97
C GLN A 100 -8.91 12.33 6.10
N SER A 101 -7.80 11.78 6.62
CA SER A 101 -7.05 10.74 5.92
C SER A 101 -7.89 9.49 5.73
N THR A 102 -8.08 9.08 4.49
CA THR A 102 -8.82 7.87 4.13
C THR A 102 -7.87 6.69 3.94
N TRP A 103 -8.28 5.53 4.44
CA TRP A 103 -7.66 4.25 4.10
C TRP A 103 -8.37 3.73 2.84
N ARG A 104 -7.59 3.32 1.84
CA ARG A 104 -8.11 2.70 0.61
C ARG A 104 -8.32 1.21 0.82
#